data_AF-M1JLD0-F1
#
_entry.id   AF-M1JLD0-F1
#
_cell.length_a   1.000
_cell.length_b   1.000
_cell.length_c   1.000
_cell.angle_alpha   90.00
_cell.angle_beta   90.00
_cell.angle_gamma   90.00
#
_symmetry.space_group_name_H-M   'P 1'
#
loop_
_entity.id
_entity.type
_entity.pdbx_description
1 polymer ?
#
loop_
_entity_poly.entity_id
_entity_poly.type
_entity_poly.pdbx_seq_one_letter_code
_entity_poly.pdbx_strand_id
1 'polypeptide(L)'
;MKSSAGRTMKYRKEIMDTCMKLNLPLTVRSTSIQIFDKTIGKMFQEEKEMRSVVYAIVILASKCEEIHGNIESLVKRLPESDRESIFSYESEMFEALDYNFHFPSLYLRMYGVLAMLQEKGLIMAGKGAIEEKISKDDGDEIFIYNGKECIVPSIDRLWTCSVQNMDKILLLDKESYKEIELVYASLHFPCEIFGSLTFPFNRDNVVELRNVCENPQFSK
;
A
#
# COMPACT_ATOMS: atom_id res chain seq x y z
N MET A 1 23.49 -17.07 -1.69
CA MET A 1 22.80 -16.23 -0.68
C MET A 1 21.99 -15.19 -1.42
N LYS A 2 20.66 -15.16 -1.28
CA LYS A 2 19.85 -14.03 -1.77
C LYS A 2 20.25 -12.78 -0.98
N SER A 3 20.39 -11.63 -1.62
CA SER A 3 20.66 -10.37 -0.91
C SER A 3 19.56 -10.10 0.12
N SER A 4 19.91 -9.45 1.25
CA SER A 4 18.94 -9.11 2.32
C SER A 4 17.71 -8.39 1.75
N ALA A 5 17.92 -7.45 0.81
CA ALA A 5 16.85 -6.76 0.07
C ALA A 5 15.90 -7.70 -0.71
N GLY A 6 16.42 -8.72 -1.39
CA GLY A 6 15.60 -9.69 -2.11
C GLY A 6 14.77 -10.59 -1.19
N ARG A 7 15.19 -10.78 0.06
CA ARG A 7 14.45 -11.52 1.09
C ARG A 7 13.34 -10.66 1.70
N THR A 8 13.62 -9.39 1.99
CA THR A 8 12.63 -8.41 2.46
C THR A 8 11.47 -8.27 1.48
N MET A 9 11.78 -8.05 0.19
CA MET A 9 10.76 -7.89 -0.85
C MET A 9 9.88 -9.15 -1.00
N LYS A 10 10.47 -10.36 -0.89
CA LYS A 10 9.72 -11.63 -0.91
C LYS A 10 8.66 -11.65 0.20
N TYR A 11 9.04 -11.34 1.44
CA TYR A 11 8.10 -11.39 2.56
C TYR A 11 7.05 -10.29 2.52
N ARG A 12 7.42 -9.09 2.07
CA ARG A 12 6.44 -8.02 1.83
C ARG A 12 5.39 -8.45 0.80
N LYS A 13 5.80 -9.13 -0.28
CA LYS A 13 4.87 -9.71 -1.26
C LYS A 13 3.98 -10.78 -0.62
N GLU A 14 4.54 -11.70 0.15
CA GLU A 14 3.76 -12.74 0.86
C GLU A 14 2.72 -12.14 1.83
N ILE A 15 3.07 -11.07 2.55
CA ILE A 15 2.15 -10.32 3.41
C ILE A 15 1.00 -9.74 2.58
N MET A 16 1.33 -9.03 1.49
CA MET A 16 0.33 -8.41 0.62
C MET A 16 -0.61 -9.44 -0.02
N ASP A 17 -0.07 -10.52 -0.57
CA ASP A 17 -0.82 -11.61 -1.18
C ASP A 17 -1.76 -12.25 -0.14
N THR A 18 -1.30 -12.41 1.10
CA THR A 18 -2.12 -12.91 2.21
C THR A 18 -3.27 -11.96 2.51
N CYS A 19 -3.03 -10.65 2.63
CA CYS A 19 -4.09 -9.66 2.84
C CYS A 19 -5.12 -9.67 1.70
N MET A 20 -4.67 -9.76 0.43
CA MET A 20 -5.54 -9.82 -0.74
C MET A 20 -6.39 -11.09 -0.76
N LYS A 21 -5.77 -12.27 -0.52
CA LYS A 21 -6.48 -13.56 -0.46
C LYS A 21 -7.55 -13.58 0.63
N LEU A 22 -7.30 -12.89 1.74
CA LEU A 22 -8.25 -12.77 2.84
C LEU A 22 -9.31 -11.68 2.62
N ASN A 23 -9.21 -10.91 1.53
CA ASN A 23 -10.05 -9.76 1.22
C ASN A 23 -10.05 -8.71 2.34
N LEU A 24 -8.88 -8.44 2.91
CA LEU A 24 -8.70 -7.44 3.97
C LEU A 24 -8.62 -6.03 3.38
N PRO A 25 -9.07 -5.00 4.14
CA PRO A 25 -8.99 -3.60 3.69
C PRO A 25 -7.57 -3.14 3.38
N LEU A 26 -7.47 -2.12 2.52
CA LEU A 26 -6.18 -1.56 2.11
C LEU A 26 -5.34 -1.06 3.29
N THR A 27 -5.99 -0.50 4.32
CA THR A 27 -5.30 -0.03 5.52
C THR A 27 -4.55 -1.16 6.22
N VAL A 28 -5.13 -2.36 6.30
CA VAL A 28 -4.45 -3.56 6.84
C VAL A 28 -3.18 -3.91 6.06
N ARG A 29 -3.15 -3.71 4.74
CA ARG A 29 -1.94 -3.93 3.92
C ARG A 29 -0.82 -2.97 4.31
N SER A 30 -1.14 -1.68 4.41
CA SER A 30 -0.19 -0.63 4.82
C SER A 30 0.34 -0.89 6.24
N THR A 31 -0.54 -1.26 7.16
CA THR A 31 -0.21 -1.53 8.56
C THR A 31 0.63 -2.80 8.71
N SER A 32 0.30 -3.86 7.96
CA SER A 32 1.10 -5.11 7.94
C SER A 32 2.54 -4.86 7.50
N ILE A 33 2.75 -4.06 6.44
CA ILE A 33 4.09 -3.72 5.96
C ILE A 33 4.86 -2.87 6.98
N GLN A 34 4.20 -1.91 7.64
CA GLN A 34 4.84 -1.11 8.69
C GLN A 34 5.22 -1.94 9.92
N ILE A 35 4.37 -2.90 10.33
CA ILE A 35 4.71 -3.84 11.41
C ILE A 35 5.93 -4.65 11.00
N PHE A 36 5.93 -5.22 9.79
CA PHE A 36 7.07 -5.97 9.26
C PHE A 36 8.36 -5.15 9.30
N ASP A 37 8.34 -3.92 8.78
CA ASP A 37 9.53 -3.06 8.73
C ASP A 37 10.08 -2.72 10.12
N LYS A 38 9.21 -2.59 11.13
CA LYS A 38 9.62 -2.33 12.52
C LYS A 38 10.13 -3.57 13.25
N THR A 39 9.70 -4.77 12.86
CA THR A 39 10.04 -6.02 13.57
C THR A 39 11.11 -6.85 12.87
N ILE A 40 11.37 -6.63 11.57
CA ILE A 40 12.30 -7.40 10.72
C ILE A 40 13.73 -7.50 11.26
N GLY A 41 14.22 -6.46 11.92
CA GLY A 41 15.56 -6.46 12.53
C GLY A 41 15.65 -7.14 13.89
N LYS A 42 14.51 -7.36 14.58
CA LYS A 42 14.48 -7.81 15.99
C LYS A 42 14.12 -9.30 16.15
N MET A 43 13.33 -9.86 15.23
CA MET A 43 12.68 -11.17 15.45
C MET A 43 13.17 -12.32 14.54
N PHE A 44 14.08 -12.07 13.59
CA PHE A 44 14.24 -12.97 12.44
C PHE A 44 15.53 -13.79 12.49
N GLN A 45 15.42 -15.10 12.73
CA GLN A 45 16.56 -16.02 12.68
C GLN A 45 16.43 -17.14 11.62
N GLU A 46 15.24 -17.68 11.33
CA GLU A 46 15.09 -18.84 10.43
C GLU A 46 13.98 -18.72 9.36
N GLU A 47 14.21 -19.24 8.14
CA GLU A 47 13.23 -19.14 7.03
C GLU A 47 11.99 -20.03 7.23
N LYS A 48 12.13 -21.14 7.97
CA LYS A 48 11.04 -22.11 8.22
C LYS A 48 9.87 -21.54 9.02
N GLU A 49 10.13 -20.50 9.82
CA GLU A 49 9.18 -19.87 10.74
C GLU A 49 8.40 -18.71 10.09
N MET A 50 8.87 -18.27 8.92
CA MET A 50 8.42 -17.04 8.27
C MET A 50 6.95 -17.00 7.96
N ARG A 51 6.33 -18.15 7.66
CA ARG A 51 4.89 -18.18 7.39
C ARG A 51 4.08 -17.81 8.63
N SER A 52 4.42 -18.37 9.78
CA SER A 52 3.77 -18.05 11.06
C SER A 52 3.98 -16.57 11.41
N VAL A 53 5.16 -16.03 11.12
CA VAL A 53 5.45 -14.60 11.29
C VAL A 53 4.59 -13.73 10.37
N VAL A 54 4.51 -14.03 9.08
CA VAL A 54 3.63 -13.33 8.12
C VAL A 54 2.18 -13.34 8.59
N TYR A 55 1.71 -14.49 9.08
CA TYR A 55 0.34 -14.63 9.60
C TYR A 55 0.11 -13.83 10.87
N ALA A 56 1.06 -13.84 11.80
CA ALA A 56 1.01 -13.01 13.00
C ALA A 56 0.95 -11.51 12.66
N ILE A 57 1.77 -11.05 11.69
CA ILE A 57 1.74 -9.66 11.20
C ILE A 57 0.35 -9.29 10.68
N VAL A 58 -0.23 -10.13 9.80
CA VAL A 58 -1.53 -9.84 9.18
C VAL A 58 -2.66 -9.83 10.22
N ILE A 59 -2.62 -10.75 11.20
CA ILE A 59 -3.59 -10.80 12.30
C ILE A 59 -3.46 -9.56 13.18
N LEU A 60 -2.24 -9.21 13.59
CA LEU A 60 -1.98 -8.03 14.40
C LEU A 60 -2.43 -6.74 13.67
N ALA A 61 -2.07 -6.58 12.40
CA ALA A 61 -2.51 -5.46 11.58
C ALA A 61 -4.05 -5.39 11.51
N SER A 62 -4.73 -6.53 11.37
CA SER A 62 -6.19 -6.57 11.36
C SER A 62 -6.80 -6.12 12.69
N LYS A 63 -6.15 -6.44 13.82
CA LYS A 63 -6.55 -5.95 15.14
C LYS A 63 -6.33 -4.45 15.29
N CYS A 64 -5.20 -3.92 14.82
CA CYS A 64 -4.89 -2.48 14.86
C CYS A 64 -5.88 -1.65 14.04
N GLU A 65 -6.36 -2.18 12.91
CA GLU A 65 -7.33 -1.52 12.02
C GLU A 65 -8.79 -1.80 12.42
N GLU A 66 -9.03 -2.31 13.63
CA GLU A 66 -10.34 -2.57 14.20
C GLU A 66 -11.27 -3.41 13.29
N ILE A 67 -10.71 -4.37 12.54
CA ILE A 67 -11.53 -5.27 11.72
C ILE A 67 -12.39 -6.12 12.65
N HIS A 68 -13.64 -5.71 12.81
CA HIS A 68 -14.62 -6.39 13.64
C HIS A 68 -14.96 -7.75 13.03
N GLY A 69 -14.51 -8.81 13.68
CA GLY A 69 -14.76 -10.18 13.27
C GLY A 69 -14.16 -11.17 14.26
N ASN A 70 -14.59 -12.43 14.17
CA ASN A 70 -13.96 -13.48 14.95
C ASN A 70 -12.56 -13.74 14.38
N ILE A 71 -11.50 -13.37 15.11
CA ILE A 71 -10.11 -13.65 14.73
C ILE A 71 -9.89 -15.14 14.43
N GLU A 72 -10.60 -16.03 15.13
CA GLU A 72 -10.53 -17.47 14.85
C GLU A 72 -11.03 -17.82 13.45
N SER A 73 -11.97 -17.05 12.90
CA SER A 73 -12.41 -17.22 11.52
C SER A 73 -11.33 -16.78 10.51
N LEU A 74 -10.54 -15.76 10.86
CA LEU A 74 -9.41 -15.31 10.05
C LEU A 74 -8.29 -16.36 10.07
N VAL A 75 -7.94 -16.86 11.26
CA VAL A 75 -6.93 -17.92 11.45
C VAL A 75 -7.32 -19.18 10.68
N LYS A 76 -8.59 -19.60 10.71
CA LYS A 76 -9.08 -20.78 9.96
C LYS A 76 -8.95 -20.66 8.44
N ARG A 77 -8.84 -19.44 7.90
CA ARG A 77 -8.66 -19.19 6.46
C ARG A 77 -7.19 -19.20 6.04
N LEU A 78 -6.26 -19.29 7.00
CA LEU A 78 -4.83 -19.37 6.75
C LEU A 78 -4.43 -20.85 6.59
N PRO A 79 -3.94 -21.26 5.41
CA PRO A 79 -3.55 -22.65 5.19
C PRO A 79 -2.31 -23.01 6.00
N GLU A 80 -2.26 -24.25 6.52
CA GLU A 80 -1.09 -24.78 7.22
C GLU A 80 -0.63 -23.91 8.40
N SER A 81 -1.59 -23.20 9.03
CA SER A 81 -1.33 -22.32 10.17
C SER A 81 -1.16 -23.14 11.45
N ASP A 82 -0.03 -22.98 12.14
CA ASP A 82 0.09 -23.35 13.54
C ASP A 82 -0.36 -22.18 14.43
N ARG A 83 -1.50 -22.37 15.10
CA ARG A 83 -2.12 -21.35 15.95
C ARG A 83 -1.19 -20.93 17.09
N GLU A 84 -0.49 -21.88 17.70
CA GLU A 84 0.39 -21.61 18.84
C GLU A 84 1.58 -20.76 18.40
N SER A 85 2.26 -21.15 17.31
CA SER A 85 3.34 -20.37 16.72
C SER A 85 2.92 -18.94 16.37
N ILE A 86 1.74 -18.77 15.74
CA ILE A 86 1.24 -17.44 15.36
C ILE A 86 1.07 -16.53 16.58
N PHE A 87 0.49 -17.04 17.67
CA PHE A 87 0.29 -16.23 18.88
C PHE A 87 1.58 -16.00 19.67
N SER A 88 2.56 -16.91 19.57
CA SER A 88 3.91 -16.68 20.09
C SER A 88 4.56 -15.49 19.38
N TYR A 89 4.60 -15.50 18.05
CA TYR A 89 5.17 -14.39 17.28
C TYR A 89 4.39 -13.09 17.45
N GLU A 90 3.07 -13.14 17.59
CA GLU A 90 2.29 -11.93 17.90
C GLU A 90 2.75 -11.31 19.22
N SER A 91 3.02 -12.13 20.24
CA SER A 91 3.50 -11.65 21.54
C SER A 91 4.89 -11.03 21.44
N GLU A 92 5.80 -11.67 20.70
CA GLU A 92 7.13 -11.12 20.42
C GLU A 92 7.05 -9.79 19.63
N MET A 93 6.08 -9.64 18.72
CA MET A 93 5.87 -8.40 17.97
C MET A 93 5.43 -7.26 18.89
N PHE A 94 4.65 -7.51 19.94
CA PHE A 94 4.28 -6.47 20.90
C PHE A 94 5.51 -5.85 21.56
N GLU A 95 6.46 -6.67 21.98
CA GLU A 95 7.72 -6.23 22.55
C GLU A 95 8.59 -5.52 21.51
N ALA A 96 8.71 -6.09 20.30
CA ALA A 96 9.48 -5.49 19.22
C ALA A 96 8.94 -4.12 18.78
N LEU A 97 7.64 -3.88 18.92
CA LEU A 97 6.96 -2.62 18.60
C LEU A 97 6.94 -1.63 19.78
N ASP A 98 7.50 -1.98 20.94
CA ASP A 98 7.42 -1.20 22.17
C ASP A 98 5.97 -0.80 22.51
N TYR A 99 5.02 -1.70 22.22
CA TYR A 99 3.57 -1.50 22.34
C TYR A 99 2.99 -0.28 21.58
N ASN A 100 3.71 0.23 20.57
CA ASN A 100 3.23 1.32 19.72
C ASN A 100 2.49 0.78 18.48
N PHE A 101 1.17 0.77 18.56
CA PHE A 101 0.27 0.27 17.51
C PHE A 101 -0.32 1.36 16.60
N HIS A 102 0.25 2.57 16.61
CA HIS A 102 -0.18 3.62 15.71
C HIS A 102 0.56 3.53 14.36
N PHE A 103 -0.18 3.22 13.30
CA PHE A 103 0.34 3.03 11.94
C PHE A 103 -0.45 3.88 10.93
N PRO A 104 0.02 5.09 10.58
CA PRO A 104 -0.64 5.91 9.58
C PRO A 104 -0.74 5.19 8.22
N SER A 105 -1.92 5.16 7.62
CA SER A 105 -2.14 4.51 6.33
C SER A 105 -1.74 5.41 5.16
N LEU A 106 -0.86 4.91 4.29
CA LEU A 106 -0.50 5.62 3.05
C LEU A 106 -1.68 5.72 2.07
N TYR A 107 -2.60 4.74 2.09
CA TYR A 107 -3.82 4.80 1.26
C TYR A 107 -4.78 5.91 1.73
N LEU A 108 -4.91 6.11 3.04
CA LEU A 108 -5.72 7.22 3.57
C LEU A 108 -5.10 8.58 3.22
N ARG A 109 -3.77 8.69 3.27
CA ARG A 109 -3.07 9.90 2.83
C ARG A 109 -3.26 10.15 1.33
N MET A 110 -3.22 9.10 0.51
CA MET A 110 -3.52 9.17 -0.92
C MET A 110 -4.93 9.71 -1.18
N TYR A 111 -5.93 9.22 -0.45
CA TYR A 111 -7.30 9.76 -0.51
C TYR A 111 -7.33 11.25 -0.12
N GLY A 112 -6.65 11.63 0.97
CA GLY A 112 -6.56 13.02 1.39
C GLY A 112 -5.93 13.93 0.33
N VAL A 113 -4.87 13.47 -0.35
CA VAL A 113 -4.25 14.20 -1.46
C VAL A 113 -5.22 14.39 -2.63
N LEU A 114 -5.95 13.35 -3.02
CA LEU A 114 -6.98 13.46 -4.06
C LEU A 114 -8.05 14.48 -3.69
N ALA A 115 -8.55 14.45 -2.46
CA ALA A 115 -9.55 15.40 -1.98
C ALA A 115 -9.04 16.85 -2.03
N MET A 116 -7.79 17.10 -1.58
CA MET A 116 -7.18 18.44 -1.63
C MET A 116 -6.98 18.95 -3.06
N LEU A 117 -6.59 18.09 -3.99
CA LEU A 117 -6.47 18.45 -5.40
C LEU A 117 -7.82 18.80 -6.01
N GLN A 118 -8.87 18.07 -5.63
CA GLN A 118 -10.24 18.31 -6.10
C GLN A 118 -10.78 19.64 -5.55
N GLU A 119 -10.59 19.91 -4.26
CA GLU A 119 -10.99 21.16 -3.62
C GLU A 119 -10.33 22.38 -4.28
N LYS A 120 -9.05 22.24 -4.67
CA LYS A 120 -8.31 23.28 -5.39
C LYS A 120 -8.66 23.40 -6.88
N GLY A 121 -9.58 22.58 -7.40
CA GLY A 121 -9.97 22.57 -8.81
C GLY A 121 -8.88 22.07 -9.76
N LEU A 122 -7.90 21.31 -9.27
CA LEU A 122 -6.79 20.79 -10.07
C LEU A 122 -7.09 19.42 -10.66
N ILE A 123 -8.04 18.70 -10.07
CA ILE A 123 -8.63 17.49 -10.65
C ILE A 123 -10.14 17.67 -10.75
N MET A 124 -10.70 17.25 -11.87
CA MET A 124 -12.15 17.26 -12.10
C MET A 124 -12.60 15.91 -12.63
N ALA A 125 -13.68 15.36 -12.07
CA ALA A 125 -14.34 14.19 -12.65
C ALA A 125 -15.00 14.57 -13.98
N GLY A 126 -14.86 13.71 -15.00
CA GLY A 126 -15.53 13.89 -16.29
C GLY A 126 -17.06 13.95 -16.11
N LYS A 127 -17.71 14.91 -16.76
CA LYS A 127 -19.18 15.01 -16.78
C LYS A 127 -19.73 13.79 -17.53
N GLY A 128 -20.28 12.83 -16.78
CA GLY A 128 -20.79 11.54 -17.29
C GLY A 128 -20.53 10.35 -16.35
N ALA A 129 -19.59 10.49 -15.41
CA ALA A 129 -19.10 9.37 -14.57
C ALA A 129 -20.06 8.87 -13.46
N ILE A 130 -21.28 9.40 -13.33
CA ILE A 130 -22.27 8.88 -12.36
C ILE A 130 -23.18 7.82 -13.00
N GLU A 131 -23.36 7.83 -14.33
CA GLU A 131 -24.27 6.91 -15.01
C GLU A 131 -23.80 6.60 -16.43
N GLU A 132 -22.77 5.77 -16.61
CA GLU A 132 -22.65 5.04 -17.86
C GLU A 132 -21.92 3.71 -17.65
N LYS A 133 -22.65 2.64 -18.01
CA LYS A 133 -22.16 1.26 -17.98
C LYS A 133 -20.86 1.18 -18.78
N ILE A 134 -19.85 0.63 -18.13
CA ILE A 134 -18.52 0.29 -18.69
C ILE A 134 -18.69 -0.34 -20.09
N SER A 135 -18.57 0.48 -21.13
CA SER A 135 -18.24 0.02 -22.47
C SER A 135 -16.74 -0.20 -22.50
N LYS A 136 -16.34 -1.45 -22.70
CA LYS A 136 -14.98 -1.81 -23.08
C LYS A 136 -14.70 -1.19 -24.45
N ASP A 137 -13.52 -0.61 -24.59
CA ASP A 137 -12.99 0.05 -25.80
C ASP A 137 -13.61 1.41 -26.14
N ASP A 138 -13.04 2.48 -25.57
CA ASP A 138 -12.32 3.51 -26.33
C ASP A 138 -11.92 4.70 -25.41
N GLY A 139 -10.65 4.75 -25.02
CA GLY A 139 -10.04 5.81 -24.20
C GLY A 139 -9.27 5.30 -22.98
N ASP A 140 -8.02 4.85 -23.18
CA ASP A 140 -7.18 4.17 -22.18
C ASP A 140 -6.51 5.07 -21.12
N GLU A 141 -6.83 6.35 -21.12
CA GLU A 141 -6.12 7.33 -20.31
C GLU A 141 -6.70 7.45 -18.89
N ILE A 142 -5.81 7.44 -17.89
CA ILE A 142 -6.19 7.61 -16.47
C ILE A 142 -6.64 9.05 -16.18
N PHE A 143 -6.08 10.01 -16.91
CA PHE A 143 -6.43 11.43 -16.86
C PHE A 143 -6.00 12.12 -18.16
N ILE A 144 -6.60 13.27 -18.46
CA ILE A 144 -6.21 14.18 -19.53
C ILE A 144 -5.70 15.48 -18.87
N TYR A 145 -4.46 15.89 -19.17
CA TYR A 145 -3.88 17.13 -18.62
C TYR A 145 -3.83 18.24 -19.66
N ASN A 146 -4.47 19.37 -19.36
CA ASN A 146 -4.54 20.52 -20.26
C ASN A 146 -3.47 21.60 -19.97
N GLY A 147 -2.47 21.28 -19.14
CA GLY A 147 -1.44 22.23 -18.70
C GLY A 147 -1.79 22.98 -17.40
N LYS A 148 -3.01 22.85 -16.89
CA LYS A 148 -3.44 23.48 -15.62
C LYS A 148 -4.12 22.51 -14.68
N GLU A 149 -5.05 21.71 -15.21
CA GLU A 149 -5.88 20.78 -14.46
C GLU A 149 -5.89 19.41 -15.15
N CYS A 150 -6.23 18.38 -14.38
CA CYS A 150 -6.41 17.02 -14.86
C CYS A 150 -7.91 16.67 -14.88
N ILE A 151 -8.41 16.31 -16.06
CA ILE A 151 -9.74 15.74 -16.21
C ILE A 151 -9.62 14.23 -16.01
N VAL A 152 -10.37 13.68 -15.05
CA VAL A 152 -10.37 12.25 -14.70
C VAL A 152 -11.63 11.60 -15.30
N PRO A 153 -11.51 10.81 -16.38
CA PRO A 153 -12.67 10.19 -17.01
C PRO A 153 -13.37 9.17 -16.11
N SER A 154 -12.61 8.41 -15.31
CA SER A 154 -13.11 7.39 -14.38
C SER A 154 -12.36 7.46 -13.06
N ILE A 155 -13.09 7.79 -11.99
CA ILE A 155 -12.55 7.83 -10.61
C ILE A 155 -12.14 6.42 -10.18
N ASP A 156 -12.94 5.39 -10.50
CA ASP A 156 -12.65 4.01 -10.13
C ASP A 156 -11.38 3.48 -10.79
N ARG A 157 -11.15 3.83 -12.08
CA ARG A 157 -9.91 3.47 -12.79
C ARG A 157 -8.71 4.19 -12.16
N LEU A 158 -8.82 5.50 -11.92
CA LEU A 158 -7.77 6.27 -11.24
C LEU A 158 -7.42 5.65 -9.88
N TRP A 159 -8.43 5.34 -9.08
CA TRP A 159 -8.24 4.72 -7.77
C TRP A 159 -7.57 3.36 -7.88
N THR A 160 -8.06 2.49 -8.75
CA THR A 160 -7.51 1.13 -8.95
C THR A 160 -6.04 1.18 -9.36
N CYS A 161 -5.69 2.00 -10.36
CA CYS A 161 -4.30 2.13 -10.79
C CYS A 161 -3.41 2.76 -9.72
N SER A 162 -3.93 3.75 -8.96
CA SER A 162 -3.17 4.38 -7.87
C SER A 162 -2.92 3.41 -6.71
N VAL A 163 -3.89 2.55 -6.37
CA VAL A 163 -3.73 1.46 -5.40
C VAL A 163 -2.68 0.46 -5.87
N GLN A 164 -2.69 0.08 -7.15
CA GLN A 164 -1.66 -0.83 -7.70
C GLN A 164 -0.25 -0.23 -7.62
N ASN A 165 -0.08 1.07 -7.86
CA ASN A 165 1.22 1.72 -7.68
C ASN A 165 1.60 1.79 -6.20
N MET A 166 0.67 2.14 -5.31
CA MET A 166 0.94 2.15 -3.86
C MET A 166 1.35 0.75 -3.37
N ASP A 167 0.68 -0.30 -3.85
CA ASP A 167 1.02 -1.68 -3.56
C ASP A 167 2.48 -1.99 -3.96
N LYS A 168 2.91 -1.59 -5.16
CA LYS A 168 4.31 -1.74 -5.61
C LYS A 168 5.28 -0.94 -4.74
N ILE A 169 4.95 0.31 -4.43
CA ILE A 169 5.76 1.17 -3.56
C ILE A 169 5.90 0.56 -2.17
N LEU A 170 4.85 -0.09 -1.65
CA LEU A 170 4.91 -0.77 -0.36
C LEU A 170 5.95 -1.90 -0.31
N LEU A 171 6.23 -2.53 -1.45
CA LEU A 171 7.23 -3.59 -1.58
C LEU A 171 8.68 -3.07 -1.61
N LEU A 172 8.89 -1.78 -1.93
CA LEU A 172 10.21 -1.15 -2.03
C LEU A 172 10.76 -0.75 -0.68
N ASP A 173 12.07 -0.89 -0.48
CA ASP A 173 12.72 -0.26 0.68
C ASP A 173 12.54 1.27 0.65
N LYS A 174 12.12 1.86 1.76
CA LYS A 174 11.56 3.22 1.80
C LYS A 174 12.38 4.20 2.63
N GLU A 175 13.45 3.76 3.28
CA GLU A 175 14.19 4.58 4.27
C GLU A 175 14.68 5.92 3.71
N SER A 176 14.89 6.02 2.39
CA SER A 176 15.34 7.23 1.70
C SER A 176 14.24 8.20 1.29
N TYR A 177 12.95 7.86 1.43
CA TYR A 177 11.83 8.61 0.85
C TYR A 177 10.89 9.16 1.91
N LYS A 178 10.36 10.37 1.69
CA LYS A 178 9.30 10.92 2.54
C LYS A 178 7.97 10.24 2.23
N GLU A 179 7.13 10.08 3.23
CA GLU A 179 5.80 9.47 3.04
C GLU A 179 4.95 10.19 1.98
N ILE A 180 5.06 11.52 1.88
CA ILE A 180 4.34 12.27 0.83
C ILE A 180 4.87 11.98 -0.57
N GLU A 181 6.17 11.71 -0.72
CA GLU A 181 6.77 11.34 -2.01
C GLU A 181 6.27 9.97 -2.45
N LEU A 182 6.10 9.03 -1.52
CA LEU A 182 5.46 7.73 -1.79
C LEU A 182 4.02 7.91 -2.28
N VAL A 183 3.26 8.81 -1.66
CA VAL A 183 1.87 9.10 -2.04
C VAL A 183 1.79 9.80 -3.40
N TYR A 184 2.66 10.78 -3.68
CA TYR A 184 2.67 11.44 -4.99
C TYR A 184 3.16 10.51 -6.11
N ALA A 185 4.09 9.60 -5.80
CA ALA A 185 4.54 8.58 -6.74
C ALA A 185 3.43 7.56 -7.08
N SER A 186 2.53 7.24 -6.14
CA SER A 186 1.42 6.32 -6.43
C SER A 186 0.35 6.93 -7.33
N LEU A 187 0.16 8.24 -7.29
CA LEU A 187 -0.79 8.97 -8.12
C LEU A 187 -0.22 9.21 -9.52
N HIS A 188 -1.05 9.02 -10.55
CA HIS A 188 -0.62 9.14 -11.96
C HIS A 188 -0.39 10.58 -12.45
N PHE A 189 -0.73 11.59 -11.65
CA PHE A 189 -0.72 12.97 -12.11
C PHE A 189 0.69 13.55 -12.32
N PRO A 190 0.83 14.61 -13.15
CA PRO A 190 2.09 15.33 -13.29
C PRO A 190 2.59 15.91 -11.96
N CYS A 191 3.91 15.98 -11.74
CA CYS A 191 4.43 16.52 -10.47
C CYS A 191 4.06 17.99 -10.25
N GLU A 192 3.85 18.73 -11.35
CA GLU A 192 3.48 20.14 -11.37
C GLU A 192 2.19 20.40 -10.58
N ILE A 193 1.22 19.48 -10.61
CA ILE A 193 -0.04 19.70 -9.91
C ILE A 193 0.11 19.63 -8.38
N PHE A 194 1.09 18.88 -7.87
CA PHE A 194 1.36 18.77 -6.45
C PHE A 194 2.07 20.01 -5.88
N GLY A 195 2.74 20.80 -6.73
CA GLY A 195 3.40 22.04 -6.30
C GLY A 195 2.45 23.10 -5.73
N SER A 196 1.14 22.93 -5.95
CA SER A 196 0.07 23.76 -5.38
C SER A 196 -0.34 23.38 -3.95
N LEU A 197 0.15 22.22 -3.47
CA LEU A 197 -0.09 21.69 -2.13
C LEU A 197 1.00 22.18 -1.17
N THR A 198 0.70 22.18 0.12
CA THR A 198 1.60 22.70 1.17
C THR A 198 2.71 21.72 1.57
N PHE A 199 2.73 20.51 1.02
CA PHE A 199 3.67 19.46 1.41
C PHE A 199 4.88 19.44 0.48
N PRO A 200 6.07 19.87 0.95
CA PRO A 200 7.26 19.91 0.11
C PRO A 200 7.75 18.49 -0.20
N PHE A 201 8.12 18.26 -1.46
CA PHE A 201 8.60 16.98 -1.97
C PHE A 201 9.75 17.17 -2.96
N ASN A 202 10.61 16.16 -3.10
CA ASN A 202 11.60 16.11 -4.17
C ASN A 202 10.99 15.47 -5.43
N ARG A 203 10.97 16.21 -6.55
CA ARG A 203 10.46 15.73 -7.84
C ARG A 203 11.24 14.51 -8.33
N ASP A 204 12.55 14.49 -8.16
CA ASP A 204 13.40 13.41 -8.66
C ASP A 204 13.09 12.09 -7.94
N ASN A 205 12.85 12.15 -6.62
CA ASN A 205 12.41 10.99 -5.83
C ASN A 205 11.07 10.43 -6.34
N VAL A 206 10.09 11.31 -6.63
CA VAL A 206 8.78 10.87 -7.13
C VAL A 206 8.90 10.21 -8.50
N VAL A 207 9.73 10.76 -9.39
CA VAL A 207 9.97 10.19 -10.72
C VAL A 207 10.72 8.85 -10.62
N GLU A 208 11.73 8.76 -9.76
CA GLU A 208 12.46 7.52 -9.51
C GLU A 208 11.52 6.41 -9.03
N LEU A 209 10.69 6.68 -8.02
CA LEU A 209 9.71 5.73 -7.49
C LEU A 209 8.74 5.24 -8.58
N ARG A 210 8.26 6.14 -9.45
CA ARG A 210 7.39 5.78 -10.57
C ARG A 210 8.09 4.85 -11.57
N ASN A 211 9.31 5.18 -11.95
CA ASN A 211 10.11 4.36 -12.87
C ASN A 211 10.35 2.95 -12.30
N VAL A 212 10.58 2.85 -10.99
CA VAL A 212 10.71 1.54 -10.32
C VAL A 212 9.41 0.75 -10.38
N CYS A 213 8.24 1.39 -10.24
CA CYS A 213 6.94 0.72 -10.33
C CYS A 213 6.60 0.22 -11.74
N GLU A 214 7.22 0.77 -12.77
CA GLU A 214 7.08 0.33 -14.17
C GLU A 214 7.98 -0.88 -14.49
N ASN A 215 8.91 -1.24 -13.60
CA ASN A 215 9.84 -2.34 -13.82
C ASN A 215 9.10 -3.70 -13.91
N PRO A 216 9.37 -4.54 -14.93
CA PRO A 216 8.73 -5.83 -15.12
C PRO A 216 8.86 -6.81 -13.95
N GLN A 217 9.80 -6.59 -13.01
CA GLN A 217 9.90 -7.36 -11.77
C GLN A 217 8.64 -7.27 -10.88
N PHE A 218 7.83 -6.23 -11.04
CA PHE A 218 6.54 -6.05 -10.36
C PHE A 218 5.34 -6.49 -11.21
N SER A 219 5.55 -6.96 -12.44
CA SER A 219 4.49 -7.24 -13.42
C SER A 219 4.10 -8.73 -13.52
N LYS A 220 4.27 -9.51 -12.42
CA LYS A 220 3.89 -10.93 -12.35
C LYS A 220 3.26 -11.33 -11.03
#